data_AF-Q5DVW4-F1
#
_entry.id   AF-Q5DVW4-F1
#
_cell.length_a   1.000
_cell.length_b   1.000
_cell.length_c   1.000
_cell.angle_alpha   90.00
_cell.angle_beta   90.00
_cell.angle_gamma   90.00
#
_symmetry.space_group_name_H-M   'P 1'
#
loop_
_entity.id
_entity.type
_entity.pdbx_description
1 polymer ?
#
loop_
_entity_poly.entity_id
_entity_poly.type
_entity_poly.pdbx_seq_one_letter_code
_entity_poly.pdbx_strand_id
1 'polypeptide(L)'
;MANVSERQRTQSLNDAFSQLRKIIPTLPSDKLSKIQTLKLATRYIDFLYQVLRSEEQDIEDSSNKLVDVRLPGNACSYVAHERLSYAFSVWRMEG
;
A
#
# COMPACT_ATOMS: atom_id res chain seq x y z
N MET A 1 19.80 -22.03 -30.03
CA MET A 1 18.88 -20.85 -30.05
C MET A 1 17.76 -20.95 -29.01
N ALA A 2 17.10 -22.11 -28.83
CA ALA A 2 16.01 -22.28 -27.84
C ALA A 2 16.37 -21.90 -26.38
N ASN A 3 17.52 -22.35 -25.88
CA ASN A 3 17.94 -22.09 -24.49
C ASN A 3 18.15 -20.59 -24.18
N VAL A 4 18.54 -19.81 -25.17
CA VAL A 4 18.74 -18.36 -25.02
C VAL A 4 17.38 -17.67 -24.88
N SER A 5 16.40 -18.07 -25.68
CA SER A 5 15.03 -17.53 -25.63
C SER A 5 14.37 -17.80 -24.27
N GLU A 6 14.48 -19.04 -23.75
CA GLU A 6 13.88 -19.39 -22.45
C GLU A 6 14.56 -18.65 -21.28
N ARG A 7 15.88 -18.46 -21.35
CA ARG A 7 16.61 -17.64 -20.38
C ARG A 7 16.13 -16.18 -20.40
N GLN A 8 15.90 -15.62 -21.58
CA GLN A 8 15.40 -14.24 -21.73
C GLN A 8 13.98 -14.07 -21.17
N ARG A 9 13.09 -15.04 -21.41
CA ARG A 9 11.75 -15.08 -20.81
C ARG A 9 11.81 -15.10 -19.29
N THR A 10 12.66 -15.95 -18.73
CA THR A 10 12.85 -16.06 -17.28
C THR A 10 13.44 -14.77 -16.69
N GLN A 11 14.37 -14.13 -17.40
CA GLN A 11 14.95 -12.85 -16.99
C GLN A 11 13.88 -11.76 -16.90
N SER A 12 13.08 -11.59 -17.94
CA SER A 12 11.97 -10.62 -17.96
C SER A 12 10.99 -10.82 -16.79
N LEU A 13 10.67 -12.08 -16.45
CA LEU A 13 9.84 -12.39 -15.29
C LEU A 13 10.50 -11.99 -13.97
N ASN A 14 11.80 -12.25 -13.81
CA ASN A 14 12.52 -11.86 -12.59
C ASN A 14 12.66 -10.33 -12.46
N ASP A 15 12.77 -9.62 -13.58
CA ASP A 15 12.80 -8.16 -13.61
C ASP A 15 11.44 -7.59 -13.17
N ALA A 16 10.32 -8.18 -13.64
CA ALA A 16 8.98 -7.81 -13.17
C ALA A 16 8.79 -8.08 -11.67
N PHE A 17 9.26 -9.22 -11.15
CA PHE A 17 9.27 -9.48 -9.70
C PHE A 17 10.11 -8.47 -8.91
N SER A 18 11.22 -8.01 -9.48
CA SER A 18 12.08 -7.00 -8.85
C SER A 18 11.40 -5.63 -8.82
N GLN A 19 10.67 -5.26 -9.87
CA GLN A 19 9.85 -4.06 -9.89
C GLN A 19 8.72 -4.12 -8.87
N LEU A 20 8.02 -5.25 -8.79
CA LEU A 20 6.96 -5.47 -7.80
C LEU A 20 7.48 -5.32 -6.36
N ARG A 21 8.67 -5.85 -6.05
CA ARG A 21 9.27 -5.70 -4.71
C ARG A 21 9.59 -4.25 -4.33
N LYS A 22 9.86 -3.36 -5.29
CA LYS A 22 10.17 -1.94 -5.02
C LYS A 22 8.96 -1.17 -4.51
N ILE A 23 7.76 -1.58 -4.88
CA ILE A 23 6.51 -0.90 -4.49
C ILE A 23 5.85 -1.54 -3.27
N ILE A 24 6.19 -2.80 -2.96
CA ILE A 24 5.71 -3.45 -1.75
C ILE A 24 6.45 -2.87 -0.55
N PRO A 25 5.75 -2.44 0.51
CA PRO A 25 6.39 -1.69 1.57
C PRO A 25 7.04 -2.61 2.62
N THR A 26 8.33 -2.91 2.42
CA THR A 26 9.15 -3.78 3.27
C THR A 26 10.21 -3.03 4.06
N LEU A 27 10.94 -3.72 4.95
CA LEU A 27 12.18 -3.21 5.53
C LEU A 27 13.36 -3.40 4.54
N PRO A 28 14.41 -2.57 4.63
CA PRO A 28 15.59 -2.69 3.76
C PRO A 28 16.31 -4.06 3.83
N SER A 29 16.15 -4.78 4.95
CA SER A 29 16.76 -6.08 5.16
C SER A 29 15.89 -7.26 4.69
N ASP A 30 14.64 -7.01 4.28
CA ASP A 30 13.71 -8.10 3.97
C ASP A 30 14.08 -8.78 2.66
N LYS A 31 14.23 -10.11 2.72
CA LYS A 31 14.44 -10.96 1.54
C LYS A 31 13.16 -11.73 1.25
N LEU A 32 12.37 -11.24 0.29
CA LEU A 32 11.10 -11.86 -0.10
C LEU A 32 11.29 -12.91 -1.21
N SER A 33 10.87 -14.15 -0.94
CA SER A 33 10.66 -15.18 -1.97
C SER A 33 9.56 -14.76 -2.97
N LYS A 34 9.45 -15.44 -4.12
CA LYS A 34 8.41 -15.14 -5.13
C LYS A 34 7.00 -15.26 -4.53
N ILE A 35 6.73 -16.31 -3.77
CA ILE A 35 5.42 -16.52 -3.13
C ILE A 35 5.13 -15.46 -2.06
N GLN A 36 6.12 -15.10 -1.24
CA GLN A 36 5.95 -14.03 -0.25
C GLN A 36 5.69 -12.68 -0.92
N THR A 37 6.38 -12.39 -2.02
CA THR A 37 6.18 -11.16 -2.80
C THR A 37 4.73 -11.08 -3.29
N LEU A 38 4.19 -12.17 -3.85
CA LEU A 38 2.80 -12.19 -4.32
C LEU A 38 1.79 -12.06 -3.18
N LYS A 39 1.96 -12.83 -2.09
CA LYS A 39 1.06 -12.75 -0.93
C LYS A 39 1.05 -11.35 -0.31
N LEU A 40 2.22 -10.73 -0.17
CA LEU A 40 2.33 -9.41 0.41
C LEU A 40 1.78 -8.33 -0.53
N ALA A 41 1.97 -8.46 -1.84
CA ALA A 41 1.34 -7.58 -2.82
C ALA A 41 -0.19 -7.61 -2.72
N THR A 42 -0.80 -8.81 -2.64
CA THR A 42 -2.26 -8.94 -2.49
C THR A 42 -2.75 -8.28 -1.20
N ARG A 43 -2.13 -8.60 -0.06
CA ARG A 43 -2.48 -7.96 1.22
C ARG A 43 -2.32 -6.43 1.17
N TYR A 44 -1.31 -5.94 0.46
CA TYR A 44 -1.07 -4.50 0.36
C TYR A 44 -2.13 -3.81 -0.50
N ILE A 45 -2.56 -4.43 -1.60
CA ILE A 45 -3.70 -3.96 -2.39
C ILE A 45 -4.96 -3.88 -1.52
N ASP A 46 -5.27 -4.93 -0.75
CA ASP A 46 -6.44 -4.96 0.13
C ASP A 46 -6.37 -3.87 1.21
N PHE A 47 -5.19 -3.64 1.79
CA PHE A 47 -4.94 -2.56 2.73
C PHE A 47 -5.23 -1.19 2.12
N LEU A 48 -4.70 -0.91 0.93
CA LEU A 48 -4.93 0.35 0.23
C LEU A 48 -6.42 0.56 -0.09
N TYR A 49 -7.14 -0.50 -0.47
CA TYR A 49 -8.60 -0.41 -0.66
C TYR A 49 -9.35 -0.05 0.63
N GLN A 50 -8.97 -0.62 1.78
CA GLN A 50 -9.59 -0.28 3.06
C GLN A 50 -9.30 1.16 3.48
N VAL A 51 -8.07 1.61 3.25
CA VAL A 51 -7.65 3.00 3.49
C VAL A 51 -8.51 3.98 2.69
N LEU A 52 -8.62 3.77 1.37
CA LEU A 52 -9.40 4.65 0.49
C LEU A 52 -10.89 4.68 0.88
N ARG A 53 -11.47 3.54 1.28
CA ARG A 53 -12.86 3.48 1.73
C ARG A 53 -13.11 4.19 3.06
N SER A 54 -12.13 4.17 3.96
CA SER A 54 -12.22 4.86 5.25
C SER A 54 -12.22 6.38 5.05
N GLU A 55 -11.42 6.89 4.10
CA GLU A 55 -11.39 8.32 3.75
C GLU A 55 -12.72 8.80 3.15
N GLU A 56 -13.40 7.97 2.34
CA GLU A 56 -14.70 8.32 1.73
C GLU A 56 -15.83 8.38 2.77
N GLN A 57 -15.83 7.48 3.77
CA GLN A 57 -16.81 7.50 4.86
C GLN A 57 -16.67 8.74 5.77
N ASP A 58 -15.44 9.19 6.04
CA ASP A 58 -15.19 10.40 6.84
C ASP A 58 -15.77 11.67 6.16
N ILE A 59 -15.88 11.69 4.82
CA ILE A 59 -16.44 12.81 4.04
C ILE A 59 -17.98 12.80 4.06
N GLU A 60 -18.60 11.62 3.95
CA GLU A 60 -20.06 11.49 3.98
C GLU A 60 -20.64 11.79 5.37
N ASP A 61 -19.97 11.36 6.45
CA ASP A 61 -20.38 11.67 7.83
C ASP A 61 -20.20 13.16 8.18
N SER A 62 -19.29 13.86 7.50
CA SER A 62 -19.09 15.30 7.66
C SER A 62 -20.19 16.13 6.98
N SER A 63 -20.85 15.60 5.95
CA SER A 63 -21.95 16.30 5.26
C SER A 63 -23.24 16.37 6.09
N ASN A 64 -23.37 15.55 7.15
CA ASN A 64 -24.51 15.58 8.09
C ASN A 64 -24.25 16.39 9.37
N LYS A 65 -23.08 17.03 9.53
CA LYS A 65 -22.75 17.88 10.68
C LYS A 65 -22.58 19.34 10.27
N LEU A 66 -23.68 20.00 9.93
CA LEU A 66 -23.70 21.45 9.78
C LEU A 66 -23.78 22.13 11.16
N VAL A 67 -22.64 22.30 11.86
CA VAL A 67 -22.44 23.39 12.84
C VAL A 67 -20.95 23.76 13.00
N ASP A 68 -20.61 24.93 12.46
CA ASP A 68 -19.58 25.89 12.88
C ASP A 68 -18.33 25.36 13.64
N VAL A 69 -17.24 25.06 12.91
CA VAL A 69 -15.90 25.57 13.25
C VAL A 69 -15.10 25.70 11.94
N ARG A 70 -14.73 26.92 11.57
CA ARG A 70 -13.78 27.20 10.49
C ARG A 70 -12.36 26.79 10.94
N LEU A 71 -12.02 25.50 10.83
CA LEU A 71 -10.63 25.03 10.96
C LEU A 71 -9.88 25.28 9.63
N PRO A 72 -8.64 25.81 9.67
CA PRO A 72 -7.86 26.04 8.46
C PRO A 72 -7.53 24.69 7.80
N GLY A 73 -7.76 24.62 6.48
CA GLY A 73 -7.65 23.44 5.61
C GLY A 73 -6.27 22.77 5.48
N ASN A 74 -5.42 22.87 6.51
CA ASN A 74 -4.10 22.24 6.59
C ASN A 74 -3.94 21.31 7.81
N ALA A 75 -4.84 21.33 8.79
CA ALA A 75 -4.74 20.40 9.94
C ALA A 75 -5.19 18.97 9.57
N CYS A 76 -6.08 18.84 8.58
CA CYS A 76 -6.62 17.56 8.12
C CYS A 76 -5.54 16.66 7.50
N SER A 77 -4.55 17.23 6.80
CA SER A 77 -3.49 16.45 6.16
C SER A 77 -2.52 15.83 7.16
N TYR A 78 -2.22 16.50 8.28
CA TYR A 78 -1.33 15.97 9.31
C TYR A 78 -1.98 14.79 10.05
N VAL A 79 -3.24 14.96 10.48
CA VAL A 79 -3.99 13.91 11.18
C VAL A 79 -4.28 12.72 10.26
N ALA A 80 -4.63 12.97 8.99
CA ALA A 80 -4.77 11.90 8.00
C ALA A 80 -3.45 11.15 7.80
N HIS A 81 -2.33 11.86 7.67
CA HIS A 81 -1.01 11.26 7.52
C HIS A 81 -0.59 10.42 8.75
N GLU A 82 -0.87 10.87 9.97
CA GLU A 82 -0.62 10.08 11.18
C GLU A 82 -1.51 8.82 11.25
N ARG A 83 -2.81 8.93 10.92
CA ARG A 83 -3.73 7.78 10.89
C ARG A 83 -3.28 6.74 9.86
N LEU A 84 -2.88 7.17 8.66
CA LEU A 84 -2.32 6.30 7.62
C LEU A 84 -1.02 5.64 8.07
N SER A 85 -0.11 6.40 8.66
CA SER A 85 1.17 5.89 9.17
C SER A 85 0.95 4.83 10.24
N TYR A 86 0.02 5.08 11.18
CA TYR A 86 -0.35 4.13 12.22
C TYR A 86 -1.01 2.87 11.64
N ALA A 87 -2.03 3.02 10.79
CA ALA A 87 -2.70 1.89 10.14
C ALA A 87 -1.71 1.02 9.36
N PHE A 88 -0.75 1.66 8.69
CA PHE A 88 0.32 0.97 7.98
C PHE A 88 1.27 0.21 8.93
N SER A 89 1.66 0.81 10.06
CA SER A 89 2.45 0.13 11.09
C SER A 89 1.74 -1.08 11.68
N VAL A 90 0.44 -0.98 11.96
CA VAL A 90 -0.37 -2.08 12.50
C VAL A 90 -0.49 -3.21 11.48
N TRP A 91 -0.87 -2.89 10.23
CA TRP A 91 -0.98 -3.86 9.14
C TRP A 91 0.30 -4.68 8.93
N ARG A 92 1.47 -4.03 9.06
CA ARG A 92 2.77 -4.69 8.95
C ARG A 92 3.04 -5.69 10.09
N MET A 93 2.55 -5.42 11.29
CA MET A 93 2.81 -6.24 12.49
C MET A 93 1.85 -7.42 12.65
N GLU A 94 0.65 -7.36 12.06
CA GLU A 94 -0.35 -8.44 12.10
C GLU A 94 -0.08 -9.58 11.10
N GLY A 95 1.14 -9.64 10.56
CA GLY A 95 1.48 -10.36 9.35
C GLY A 95 2.14 -11.72 9.50
#